data_AF-A0A348VRL7-F1
#
_entry.id   AF-A0A348VRL7-F1
#
_cell.length_a   1.000
_cell.length_b   1.000
_cell.length_c   1.000
_cell.angle_alpha   90.00
_cell.angle_beta   90.00
_cell.angle_gamma   90.00
#
_symmetry.space_group_name_H-M   'P 1'
#
loop_
_entity.id
_entity.type
_entity.pdbx_description
1 polymer ?
#
loop_
_entity_poly.entity_id
_entity_poly.type
_entity_poly.pdbx_seq_one_letter_code
_entity_poly.pdbx_strand_id
1 'polypeptide(L)' 'MSTEIEIITYQQWDAAVSRAVNAEMKGNHRAMTHSSVCNRTHRYIVEIRDGERTMVLKAGWRQAIKLAAIAT' A
#
# COMPACT_ATOMS: atom_id res chain seq x y z
N MET A 1 -20.55 6.80 -9.79
CA MET A 1 -19.34 7.38 -9.16
C MET A 1 -18.14 6.81 -9.89
N SER A 2 -17.39 7.64 -10.62
CA SER A 2 -16.15 7.20 -11.28
C SER A 2 -15.17 6.79 -10.20
N THR A 3 -14.74 5.53 -10.19
CA THR A 3 -13.68 5.11 -9.27
C THR A 3 -12.39 5.67 -9.84
N GLU A 4 -11.90 6.77 -9.26
CA GLU A 4 -10.60 7.33 -9.65
C GLU A 4 -9.54 6.24 -9.48
N ILE A 5 -8.73 6.04 -10.53
CA ILE A 5 -7.71 5.00 -10.61
C ILE A 5 -6.35 5.66 -10.81
N GLU A 6 -5.35 5.13 -10.11
CA GLU A 6 -3.95 5.55 -10.18
C GLU A 6 -3.10 4.40 -10.73
N ILE A 7 -2.17 4.71 -11.64
CA ILE A 7 -1.18 3.75 -12.15
C ILE A 7 0.16 4.03 -11.47
N ILE A 8 0.74 3.03 -10.83
CA ILE A 8 2.04 3.14 -10.15
C ILE A 8 2.93 1.95 -10.50
N THR A 9 4.23 2.09 -10.28
CA THR A 9 5.17 0.96 -10.39
C THR A 9 5.17 0.10 -9.12
N TYR A 10 5.67 -1.14 -9.23
CA TYR A 10 5.89 -2.00 -8.05
C TYR A 10 6.80 -1.34 -7.02
N GLN A 11 7.82 -0.60 -7.47
CA GLN A 11 8.72 0.12 -6.58
C GLN A 11 8.00 1.24 -5.82
N GLN A 12 7.07 1.95 -6.47
CA GLN A 12 6.28 2.99 -5.81
C GLN A 12 5.35 2.40 -4.75
N TRP A 13 4.74 1.24 -5.04
CA TRP A 13 3.94 0.49 -4.07
C TRP A 13 4.79 0.06 -2.87
N ASP A 14 5.89 -0.64 -3.12
CA ASP A 14 6.78 -1.19 -2.09
C ASP A 14 7.39 -0.09 -1.21
N ALA A 15 7.83 1.01 -1.82
CA ALA A 15 8.33 2.18 -1.10
C ALA A 15 7.24 2.86 -0.25
N ALA A 16 5.97 2.83 -0.68
CA ALA A 16 4.87 3.36 0.12
C ALA A 16 4.60 2.50 1.35
N VAL A 17 4.55 1.17 1.18
CA VAL A 17 4.35 0.22 2.29
C VAL A 17 5.52 0.28 3.27
N SER A 18 6.76 0.20 2.77
CA SER A 18 7.97 0.28 3.59
C SER A 18 8.05 1.58 4.40
N ARG A 19 7.69 2.72 3.79
CA ARG A 19 7.65 4.01 4.53
C ARG A 19 6.60 4.01 5.64
N ALA A 20 5.43 3.45 5.40
CA ALA A 20 4.38 3.39 6.42
C ALA A 20 4.78 2.48 7.59
N VAL A 21 5.30 1.27 7.31
CA VAL A 21 5.79 0.35 8.34
C VAL A 21 6.93 0.98 9.14
N ASN A 22 7.90 1.60 8.47
CA ASN A 22 9.03 2.24 9.15
C ASN A 22 8.62 3.46 9.97
N ALA A 23 7.63 4.23 9.51
CA ALA A 23 7.10 5.36 10.25
C ALA A 23 6.42 4.88 11.54
N GLU A 24 5.60 3.83 11.46
CA GLU A 24 4.97 3.24 12.64
C GLU A 24 6.01 2.64 13.57
N MET A 25 6.99 1.87 13.09
CA MET A 25 8.06 1.32 13.92
C MET A 25 8.84 2.38 14.70
N LYS A 26 9.00 3.59 14.14
CA LYS A 26 9.69 4.72 14.80
C LYS A 26 8.81 5.46 15.81
N GLY A 27 7.50 5.56 15.55
CA GLY A 27 6.56 6.29 16.41
C GLY A 27 5.95 5.43 17.52
N ASN A 28 5.75 4.15 17.24
CA ASN A 28 5.13 3.15 18.08
C ASN A 28 5.93 1.85 17.92
N HIS A 29 6.42 1.24 19.00
CA HIS A 29 7.15 -0.05 18.94
C HIS A 29 6.26 -1.26 18.52
N ARG A 30 5.16 -1.00 17.83
CA ARG A 30 4.15 -1.94 17.35
C ARG A 30 3.70 -1.52 15.95
N ALA A 31 4.43 -1.96 14.93
CA ALA A 31 3.98 -1.86 13.54
C ALA A 31 3.61 -3.24 13.00
N MET A 32 2.69 -3.27 12.05
CA MET A 32 2.44 -4.48 11.27
C MET A 32 3.62 -4.81 10.37
N THR A 33 3.77 -6.09 10.01
CA THR A 33 4.75 -6.50 9.01
C THR A 33 4.36 -6.01 7.62
N HIS A 34 5.36 -5.84 6.76
CA HIS A 34 5.17 -5.46 5.35
C HIS A 34 4.12 -6.35 4.63
N SER A 35 4.24 -7.67 4.79
CA SER A 35 3.30 -8.65 4.22
C SER A 35 1.87 -8.46 4.73
N SER A 36 1.69 -8.15 6.02
CA SER A 36 0.37 -7.92 6.60
C SER A 36 -0.28 -6.63 6.07
N VAL A 37 0.52 -5.57 5.88
CA VAL A 37 0.03 -4.33 5.26
C VAL A 37 -0.42 -4.59 3.83
N CYS A 38 0.42 -5.26 3.02
CA CYS A 38 0.06 -5.64 1.64
C CYS A 38 -1.24 -6.45 1.59
N ASN A 39 -1.41 -7.44 2.47
CA ASN A 39 -2.63 -8.25 2.52
C ASN A 39 -3.86 -7.41 2.84
N ARG A 40 -3.77 -6.48 3.80
CA ARG A 40 -4.90 -5.60 4.17
C ARG A 40 -5.25 -4.58 3.08
N THR A 41 -4.29 -4.19 2.25
CA THR A 41 -4.49 -3.20 1.19
C THR A 41 -4.72 -3.81 -0.18
N HIS A 42 -4.63 -5.14 -0.32
CA HIS A 42 -4.80 -5.84 -1.59
C HIS A 42 -6.13 -5.50 -2.29
N ARG A 43 -7.20 -5.23 -1.54
CA ARG A 43 -8.53 -4.83 -2.07
C ARG A 43 -8.55 -3.54 -2.92
N TYR A 44 -7.49 -2.74 -2.85
CA TYR A 44 -7.31 -1.52 -3.65
C TYR A 44 -6.65 -1.79 -5.00
N ILE A 45 -6.00 -2.94 -5.18
CA ILE A 45 -5.39 -3.34 -6.44
C ILE A 45 -6.51 -3.77 -7.38
N VAL A 46 -6.58 -3.12 -8.54
CA VAL A 46 -7.54 -3.43 -9.61
C VAL A 46 -6.91 -4.37 -10.63
N GLU A 47 -5.65 -4.11 -10.98
CA GLU A 47 -4.93 -4.82 -12.03
C GLU A 47 -3.43 -4.83 -11.73
N ILE A 48 -2.76 -5.93 -12.06
CA ILE A 48 -1.29 -6.04 -12.05
C ILE A 48 -0.84 -6.27 -13.50
N ARG A 49 0.07 -5.42 -13.98
CA ARG A 49 0.62 -5.48 -15.34
C ARG A 49 2.10 -5.88 -15.28
N ASP A 50 2.35 -7.18 -15.21
CA ASP A 50 3.70 -7.73 -15.05
C ASP A 50 4.67 -7.32 -16.16
N GLY A 51 4.18 -7.20 -17.41
CA GLY A 51 4.99 -6.76 -18.55
C GLY A 51 5.51 -5.33 -18.42
N GLU A 52 4.74 -4.45 -17.77
CA GLU A 52 5.09 -3.04 -17.56
C GLU A 52 5.67 -2.78 -16.17
N ARG A 53 5.64 -3.77 -15.28
CA ARG A 53 5.96 -3.65 -13.85
C ARG A 53 5.13 -2.59 -13.13
N THR A 54 3.87 -2.45 -13.54
CA THR A 54 2.92 -1.46 -13.02
C THR A 54 1.70 -2.13 -12.39
N MET A 55 1.00 -1.35 -11.56
CA MET A 55 -0.24 -1.72 -10.88
C MET A 55 -1.25 -0.60 -11.09
N VAL A 56 -2.49 -0.98 -11.31
CA VAL A 56 -3.63 -0.06 -11.31
C VAL A 56 -4.34 -0.19 -9.98
N LEU A 57 -4.52 0.92 -9.27
CA LEU A 57 -5.14 0.94 -7.95
C LEU A 57 -6.28 1.93 -7.88
N LYS A 58 -7.25 1.64 -7.01
CA LYS A 58 -8.29 2.58 -6.61
C LYS A 58 -7.68 3.75 -5.84
N ALA A 59 -8.19 4.95 -6.05
CA ALA A 59 -7.83 6.13 -5.27
C ALA A 59 -8.01 5.86 -3.76
N GLY A 60 -7.13 6.47 -2.96
CA GLY A 60 -7.09 6.28 -1.50
C GLY A 60 -6.22 5.10 -1.04
N TRP A 61 -5.59 4.35 -1.94
CA TRP A 61 -4.66 3.25 -1.60
C TRP A 61 -3.53 3.70 -0.67
N ARG A 62 -3.01 4.92 -0.85
CA ARG A 62 -1.95 5.50 0.00
C ARG A 62 -2.38 5.65 1.46
N GLN A 63 -3.59 6.15 1.68
CA GLN A 63 -4.14 6.31 3.02
C GLN A 63 -4.45 4.95 3.64
N ALA A 64 -4.95 4.01 2.83
CA ALA A 64 -5.19 2.64 3.28
C ALA A 64 -3.90 1.95 3.76
N ILE A 65 -2.77 2.13 3.06
CA ILE A 65 -1.46 1.64 3.50
C ILE A 65 -1.06 2.24 4.86
N LYS A 66 -1.19 3.56 5.03
CA LYS A 66 -0.87 4.23 6.29
C LYS A 66 -1.68 3.64 7.45
N LEU A 67 -3.00 3.54 7.26
CA LEU A 67 -3.90 3.00 8.28
C LEU A 67 -3.64 1.51 8.56
N ALA A 68 -3.29 0.73 7.53
CA ALA A 68 -3.00 -0.69 7.68
C ALA A 68 -1.67 -0.97 8.39
N ALA A 69 -0.71 -0.03 8.37
CA ALA A 69 0.56 -0.18 9.07
C ALA A 69 0.45 -0.09 10.60
N ILE A 70 -0.61 0.55 11.09
CA ILE A 70 -0.90 0.71 12.52
C ILE A 70 -1.34 -0.64 13.10
N ALA A 71 -0.52 -1.22 13.98
CA ALA A 71 -0.91 -2.42 14.72
C ALA A 71 -1.94 -2.03 15.79
N THR A 72 -3.20 -2.39 15.52
CA THR A 72 -4.32 -2.23 16.47
C THR A 72 -4.38 -3.41 17.43
#